data_AF-A0A543FJW5-F1
#
_entry.id   AF-A0A543FJW5-F1
#
_cell.length_a   1.000
_cell.length_b   1.000
_cell.length_c   1.000
_cell.angle_alpha   90.00
_cell.angle_beta   90.00
_cell.angle_gamma   90.00
#
_symmetry.space_group_name_H-M   'P 1'
#
loop_
_entity.id
_entity.type
_entity.pdbx_description
1 polymer ?
#
loop_
_entity_poly.entity_id
_entity_poly.type
_entity_poly.pdbx_seq_one_letter_code
_entity_poly.pdbx_strand_id
1 'polypeptide(L)'
;MPPAGVSARTSGAVHPFCCGRNGSPGGGIPFYRDAMAEIIPLPTKPRTAPRDVEPLWRDALGDRLRRLRHERGERLADTADRAGVSPQYLSEIERGLKEPSSEMIAAVAGALDVTLIELTTGVVDDLRSRAAERSVVGCRATYALAA
;
A
#
# COMPACT_ATOMS: atom_id res chain seq x y z
N MET A 1 -60.90 -8.34 22.66
CA MET A 1 -61.16 -7.07 23.38
C MET A 1 -59.82 -6.48 23.81
N PRO A 2 -59.34 -5.40 23.16
CA PRO A 2 -58.28 -4.50 23.65
C PRO A 2 -58.90 -3.31 24.43
N PRO A 3 -58.07 -2.56 25.19
CA PRO A 3 -57.85 -1.13 24.89
C PRO A 3 -56.33 -0.79 24.88
N ALA A 4 -55.75 -0.06 23.92
CA ALA A 4 -55.86 1.36 23.53
C ALA A 4 -55.10 2.35 24.47
N GLY A 5 -54.13 3.10 23.91
CA GLY A 5 -53.52 4.33 24.49
C GLY A 5 -52.02 4.24 24.80
N VAL A 6 -51.07 4.52 23.88
CA VAL A 6 -50.57 5.81 23.36
C VAL A 6 -49.35 6.41 24.10
N SER A 7 -48.26 6.56 23.32
CA SER A 7 -47.19 7.58 23.33
C SER A 7 -46.08 7.58 24.38
N ALA A 8 -44.84 7.36 23.92
CA ALA A 8 -43.82 8.41 23.92
C ALA A 8 -42.72 8.12 22.88
N ARG A 9 -42.50 9.09 21.98
CA ARG A 9 -41.29 9.19 21.16
C ARG A 9 -40.17 9.79 22.02
N THR A 10 -38.99 9.20 21.95
CA THR A 10 -37.71 9.87 22.21
C THR A 10 -36.73 9.26 21.22
N SER A 11 -36.52 9.84 20.03
CA SER A 11 -35.54 10.91 19.80
C SER A 11 -34.19 10.61 20.47
N GLY A 12 -33.45 9.64 19.93
CA GLY A 12 -32.02 9.48 20.17
C GLY A 12 -31.27 10.36 19.18
N ALA A 13 -31.22 11.65 19.48
CA ALA A 13 -30.50 12.63 18.71
C ALA A 13 -28.99 12.36 18.75
N VAL A 14 -28.42 12.40 17.55
CA VAL A 14 -27.06 12.83 17.20
C VAL A 14 -26.38 13.59 18.34
N HIS A 15 -25.30 13.03 18.90
CA HIS A 15 -24.48 13.72 19.88
C HIS A 15 -23.94 15.02 19.26
N PRO A 16 -24.30 16.20 19.78
CA PRO A 16 -23.65 17.43 19.39
C PRO A 16 -22.26 17.45 20.04
N PHE A 17 -21.27 17.74 19.20
CA PHE A 17 -19.96 18.24 19.59
C PHE A 17 -20.09 19.23 20.76
N CYS A 18 -19.65 18.84 21.95
CA CYS A 18 -19.46 19.78 23.06
C CYS A 18 -18.26 20.68 22.73
N CYS A 19 -18.57 21.88 22.22
CA CYS A 19 -17.65 23.00 22.17
C CYS A 19 -17.50 23.54 23.61
N GLY A 20 -16.30 23.43 24.16
CA GLY A 20 -15.97 23.94 25.50
C GLY A 20 -14.47 24.19 25.64
N ARG A 21 -14.04 25.39 25.25
CA ARG A 21 -12.73 25.95 25.62
C ARG A 21 -12.62 26.05 27.14
N ASN A 22 -11.43 25.75 27.68
CA ASN A 22 -10.71 26.69 28.53
C ASN A 22 -9.21 26.43 28.48
N GLY A 23 -8.47 27.52 28.38
CA GLY A 23 -7.10 27.58 27.92
C GLY A 23 -6.07 26.99 28.88
N SER A 24 -5.11 26.28 28.30
CA SER A 24 -3.78 26.11 28.90
C SER A 24 -2.86 27.21 28.35
N PRO A 25 -2.18 27.98 29.21
CA PRO A 25 -1.21 28.97 28.78
C PRO A 25 0.13 28.28 28.51
N GLY A 26 0.82 28.74 27.47
CA GLY A 26 2.28 28.58 27.34
C GLY A 26 2.76 27.21 26.86
N GLY A 27 2.90 27.07 25.54
CA GLY A 27 3.57 25.92 24.92
C GLY A 27 3.21 25.84 23.45
N GLY A 28 3.45 26.92 22.71
CA GLY A 28 3.18 26.93 21.27
C GLY A 28 4.01 25.86 20.59
N ILE A 29 3.36 24.79 20.11
CA ILE A 29 3.87 24.05 18.97
C ILE A 29 4.16 25.09 17.88
N PRO A 30 5.40 25.18 17.34
CA PRO A 30 5.71 26.14 16.30
C PRO A 30 4.75 25.93 15.13
N PHE A 31 3.91 26.95 14.95
CA PHE A 31 2.95 27.09 13.88
C PHE A 31 3.74 26.98 12.57
N TYR A 32 3.53 25.90 11.80
CA TYR A 32 4.17 25.66 10.51
C TYR A 32 3.67 26.67 9.48
N ARG A 33 4.11 27.92 9.61
CA ARG A 33 3.96 29.01 8.65
C ARG A 33 5.35 29.59 8.44
N ASP A 34 5.76 29.60 7.18
CA ASP A 34 6.99 30.18 6.63
C ASP A 34 8.24 29.29 6.56
N ALA A 35 8.06 27.97 6.39
CA ALA A 35 9.06 27.16 5.70
C ALA A 35 8.50 26.79 4.32
N MET A 36 8.94 27.52 3.29
CA MET A 36 8.99 26.98 1.92
C MET A 36 9.56 25.56 2.03
N ALA A 37 8.87 24.58 1.46
CA ALA A 37 9.24 23.16 1.54
C ALA A 37 10.75 23.03 1.36
N GLU A 38 11.46 22.77 2.47
CA GLU A 38 12.88 22.49 2.40
C GLU A 38 12.98 21.22 1.54
N ILE A 39 13.55 21.36 0.35
CA ILE A 39 13.77 20.22 -0.53
C ILE A 39 14.76 19.34 0.23
N ILE A 40 14.26 18.27 0.86
CA ILE A 40 15.12 17.22 1.41
C ILE A 40 15.90 16.67 0.21
N PRO A 41 17.22 16.89 0.12
CA PRO A 41 17.99 16.36 -0.99
C PRO A 41 18.02 14.84 -0.83
N LEU A 42 17.25 14.14 -1.65
CA LEU A 42 17.33 12.69 -1.70
C LEU A 42 18.74 12.33 -2.18
N PRO A 43 19.48 11.46 -1.45
CA PRO A 43 20.81 11.05 -1.87
C PRO A 43 20.72 10.40 -3.26
N THR A 44 21.26 11.06 -4.28
CA THR A 44 21.39 10.49 -5.62
C THR A 44 22.52 9.47 -5.59
N LYS A 45 22.17 8.22 -5.26
CA LYS A 45 23.13 7.12 -5.28
C LYS A 45 23.77 7.07 -6.68
N PRO A 46 25.11 7.02 -6.81
CA PRO A 46 25.75 6.88 -8.12
C PRO A 46 25.18 5.63 -8.79
N ARG A 47 24.99 5.70 -10.11
CA ARG A 47 24.46 4.62 -10.94
C ARG A 47 25.41 3.40 -10.90
N THR A 48 25.34 2.64 -9.81
CA THR A 48 25.88 1.29 -9.71
C THR A 48 25.27 0.47 -10.83
N ALA A 49 26.03 -0.45 -11.39
CA ALA A 49 25.56 -1.33 -12.46
C ALA A 49 24.19 -1.93 -12.09
N PRO A 50 23.29 -2.24 -13.06
CA PRO A 50 21.88 -2.58 -12.82
C PRO A 50 21.58 -3.79 -11.90
N ARG A 51 22.59 -4.43 -11.30
CA ARG A 51 22.46 -5.67 -10.52
C ARG A 51 22.34 -5.47 -9.00
N ASP A 52 22.58 -4.27 -8.47
CA ASP A 52 22.69 -4.06 -7.01
C ASP A 52 21.65 -3.11 -6.39
N VAL A 53 20.65 -2.67 -7.16
CA VAL A 53 19.60 -1.76 -6.65
C VAL A 53 18.49 -2.60 -6.03
N GLU A 54 18.17 -2.32 -4.76
CA GLU A 54 17.02 -2.92 -4.09
C GLU A 54 15.73 -2.57 -4.86
N PRO A 55 14.88 -3.56 -5.19
CA PRO A 55 13.68 -3.31 -6.00
C PRO A 55 12.73 -2.35 -5.28
N LEU A 56 12.04 -1.52 -6.07
CA LEU A 56 11.01 -0.65 -5.51
C LEU A 56 9.82 -1.48 -5.05
N TRP A 57 9.10 -0.97 -4.06
CA TRP A 57 7.94 -1.65 -3.51
C TRP A 57 6.85 -1.87 -4.57
N ARG A 58 6.61 -0.90 -5.47
CA ARG A 58 5.67 -1.03 -6.59
C ARG A 58 5.99 -2.17 -7.55
N ASP A 59 7.28 -2.47 -7.77
CA ASP A 59 7.71 -3.54 -8.66
C ASP A 59 7.41 -4.90 -8.01
N ALA A 60 7.78 -5.04 -6.73
CA ALA A 60 7.50 -6.25 -5.96
C ALA A 60 6.00 -6.49 -5.76
N LEU A 61 5.22 -5.43 -5.52
CA LEU A 61 3.76 -5.49 -5.47
C LEU A 61 3.18 -5.98 -6.81
N GLY A 62 3.59 -5.36 -7.92
CA GLY A 62 3.10 -5.71 -9.26
C GLY A 62 3.37 -7.17 -9.60
N ASP A 63 4.59 -7.64 -9.33
CA ASP A 63 4.97 -9.04 -9.51
C ASP A 63 4.13 -10.00 -8.66
N ARG A 64 3.85 -9.64 -7.40
CA ARG A 64 3.01 -10.45 -6.50
C ARG A 64 1.57 -10.54 -7.00
N LEU A 65 0.97 -9.42 -7.39
CA LEU A 65 -0.39 -9.37 -7.93
C LEU A 65 -0.52 -10.22 -9.19
N ARG A 66 0.43 -10.06 -10.12
CA ARG A 66 0.49 -10.85 -11.34
C ARG A 66 0.56 -12.35 -11.05
N ARG A 67 1.38 -12.76 -10.07
CA ARG A 67 1.53 -14.16 -9.67
C ARG A 67 0.24 -14.72 -9.10
N LEU A 68 -0.37 -14.03 -8.14
CA LEU A 68 -1.65 -14.42 -7.54
C LEU A 68 -2.75 -14.58 -8.61
N ARG A 69 -2.80 -13.67 -9.58
CA ARG A 69 -3.75 -13.76 -10.70
C ARG A 69 -3.52 -15.01 -11.56
N HIS A 70 -2.26 -15.31 -11.89
CA HIS A 70 -1.92 -16.51 -12.68
C HIS A 70 -2.13 -17.81 -11.92
N GLU A 71 -1.84 -17.85 -10.61
CA GLU A 71 -2.13 -18.99 -9.74
C GLU A 71 -3.62 -19.31 -9.69
N ARG A 72 -4.48 -18.29 -9.84
CA ARG A 72 -5.93 -18.43 -9.95
C ARG A 72 -6.42 -18.74 -11.37
N GLY A 73 -5.55 -18.67 -12.39
CA GLY A 73 -5.94 -18.84 -13.78
C GLY A 73 -6.84 -17.72 -14.33
N GLU A 74 -6.83 -16.55 -13.71
CA GLU A 74 -7.72 -15.45 -14.07
C GLU A 74 -7.15 -14.55 -15.17
N ARG A 75 -8.03 -14.08 -16.06
CA ARG A 75 -7.64 -13.11 -17.09
C ARG A 75 -7.54 -11.74 -16.45
N LEU A 76 -6.62 -10.94 -16.96
CA LEU A 76 -6.38 -9.57 -16.50
C LEU A 76 -7.64 -8.68 -16.59
N ALA A 77 -8.49 -8.89 -17.59
CA ALA A 77 -9.77 -8.19 -17.71
C ALA A 77 -10.74 -8.55 -16.58
N ASP A 78 -10.90 -9.84 -16.28
CA ASP A 78 -11.85 -10.32 -15.27
C ASP A 78 -11.48 -9.83 -13.85
N THR A 79 -10.18 -9.79 -13.54
CA THR A 79 -9.68 -9.23 -12.27
C THR A 79 -9.87 -7.71 -12.22
N ALA A 80 -9.58 -6.99 -13.32
CA ALA A 80 -9.74 -5.55 -13.38
C ALA A 80 -11.20 -5.11 -13.21
N ASP A 81 -12.12 -5.83 -13.86
CA ASP A 81 -13.56 -5.58 -13.77
C ASP A 81 -14.07 -5.75 -12.33
N ARG A 82 -13.68 -6.82 -11.63
CA ARG A 82 -14.03 -7.02 -10.21
C ARG A 82 -13.40 -5.99 -9.28
N ALA A 83 -12.18 -5.53 -9.58
CA ALA A 83 -11.50 -4.48 -8.83
C ALA A 83 -12.05 -3.07 -9.14
N GLY A 84 -12.92 -2.92 -10.14
CA GLY A 84 -13.47 -1.63 -10.54
C GLY A 84 -12.44 -0.70 -11.20
N VAL A 85 -11.42 -1.26 -11.86
CA VAL A 85 -10.35 -0.50 -12.53
C VAL A 85 -10.24 -0.91 -14.00
N SER A 86 -9.55 -0.11 -14.82
CA SER A 86 -9.34 -0.48 -16.22
C SER A 86 -8.30 -1.62 -16.34
N PRO A 87 -8.45 -2.54 -17.30
CA PRO A 87 -7.44 -3.54 -17.61
C PRO A 87 -6.05 -2.93 -17.88
N GLN A 88 -6.00 -1.79 -18.58
CA GLN A 88 -4.74 -1.07 -18.81
C GLN A 88 -4.08 -0.64 -17.50
N TYR A 89 -4.85 -0.08 -16.56
CA TYR A 89 -4.33 0.38 -15.29
C TYR A 89 -3.78 -0.79 -14.45
N LEU A 90 -4.52 -1.91 -14.37
CA LEU A 90 -4.02 -3.11 -13.70
C LEU A 90 -2.74 -3.64 -14.34
N SER A 91 -2.66 -3.63 -15.68
CA SER A 91 -1.44 -4.00 -16.40
C SER A 91 -0.25 -3.07 -16.11
N GLU A 92 -0.48 -1.77 -15.96
CA GLU A 92 0.56 -0.82 -15.55
C GLU A 92 1.04 -1.07 -14.12
N ILE A 93 0.13 -1.43 -13.20
CA ILE A 93 0.47 -1.82 -11.82
C ILE A 93 1.28 -3.12 -11.81
N GLU A 94 0.84 -4.17 -12.52
CA GLU A 94 1.54 -5.47 -12.59
C GLU A 94 2.97 -5.35 -13.15
N ARG A 95 3.27 -4.27 -13.87
CA ARG A 95 4.59 -3.98 -14.43
C ARG A 95 5.41 -2.99 -13.60
N GLY A 96 4.90 -2.53 -12.45
CA GLY A 96 5.59 -1.53 -11.62
C GLY A 96 5.68 -0.15 -12.27
N LEU A 97 4.79 0.18 -13.20
CA LEU A 97 4.79 1.48 -13.89
C LEU A 97 3.97 2.54 -13.15
N LYS A 98 3.17 2.14 -12.16
CA LYS A 98 2.29 3.03 -11.39
C LYS A 98 2.46 2.80 -9.89
N GLU A 99 2.23 3.88 -9.15
CA GLU A 99 2.08 3.88 -7.69
C GLU A 99 0.56 3.89 -7.39
N PRO A 100 -0.06 2.73 -7.14
CA PRO A 100 -1.48 2.68 -6.81
C PRO A 100 -1.75 3.27 -5.41
N SER A 101 -2.92 3.90 -5.23
CA SER A 101 -3.34 4.33 -3.90
C SER A 101 -3.68 3.12 -3.01
N SER A 102 -3.70 3.32 -1.69
CA SER A 102 -4.06 2.28 -0.73
C SER A 102 -5.45 1.67 -0.99
N GLU A 103 -6.41 2.49 -1.43
CA GLU A 103 -7.75 2.05 -1.81
C GLU A 103 -7.71 1.15 -3.05
N MET A 104 -6.90 1.48 -4.06
CA MET A 104 -6.75 0.67 -5.26
C MET A 104 -6.06 -0.66 -4.95
N ILE A 105 -5.06 -0.65 -4.06
CA ILE A 105 -4.40 -1.89 -3.60
C ILE A 105 -5.41 -2.79 -2.89
N ALA A 106 -6.23 -2.23 -1.99
CA ALA A 106 -7.27 -2.98 -1.30
C ALA A 106 -8.33 -3.54 -2.27
N ALA A 107 -8.74 -2.77 -3.28
CA ALA A 107 -9.70 -3.22 -4.29
C ALA A 107 -9.16 -4.40 -5.12
N VAL A 108 -7.91 -4.33 -5.59
CA VAL A 108 -7.28 -5.41 -6.36
C VAL A 108 -7.02 -6.64 -5.49
N ALA A 109 -6.60 -6.45 -4.22
CA ALA A 109 -6.44 -7.54 -3.27
C ALA A 109 -7.76 -8.30 -3.04
N GLY A 110 -8.84 -7.56 -2.79
CA GLY A 110 -10.19 -8.12 -2.66
C GLY A 110 -10.66 -8.84 -3.92
N ALA A 111 -10.38 -8.28 -5.10
CA ALA A 111 -10.68 -8.94 -6.38
C ALA A 111 -9.87 -10.22 -6.62
N LEU A 112 -8.76 -10.42 -5.90
CA LEU A 112 -7.96 -11.65 -5.92
C LEU A 112 -8.23 -12.52 -4.67
N ASP A 113 -9.37 -12.35 -3.99
CA ASP A 113 -9.76 -12.95 -2.71
C ASP A 113 -8.58 -13.14 -1.74
N VAL A 114 -7.76 -12.10 -1.56
CA VAL A 114 -6.72 -12.04 -0.55
C VAL A 114 -6.91 -10.80 0.31
N THR A 115 -6.58 -10.93 1.58
CA THR A 115 -6.55 -9.78 2.49
C THR A 115 -5.34 -8.90 2.20
N LEU A 116 -5.42 -7.62 2.59
CA LEU A 116 -4.29 -6.71 2.49
C LEU A 116 -3.07 -7.20 3.31
N ILE A 117 -3.31 -7.87 4.44
CA ILE A 117 -2.25 -8.45 5.27
C ILE A 117 -1.54 -9.59 4.54
N GLU A 118 -2.27 -10.51 3.93
CA GLU A 118 -1.68 -11.62 3.15
C GLU A 118 -0.91 -11.10 1.95
N LEU A 119 -1.46 -10.10 1.23
CA LEU A 119 -0.78 -9.49 0.10
C LEU A 119 0.54 -8.83 0.54
N THR A 120 0.50 -7.97 1.56
CA THR A 120 1.69 -7.23 2.02
C THR A 120 2.75 -8.14 2.61
N THR A 121 2.35 -9.15 3.38
CA THR A 121 3.27 -10.18 3.91
C THR A 121 3.91 -10.95 2.76
N GLY A 122 3.13 -11.32 1.74
CA GLY A 122 3.64 -11.99 0.54
C GLY A 122 4.66 -11.14 -0.22
N VAL A 123 4.44 -9.83 -0.34
CA VAL A 123 5.42 -8.90 -0.95
C VAL A 123 6.70 -8.85 -0.12
N VAL A 124 6.60 -8.76 1.21
CA VAL A 124 7.76 -8.77 2.11
C VAL A 124 8.58 -10.06 1.96
N ASP A 125 7.91 -11.21 1.88
CA ASP A 125 8.59 -12.49 1.73
C ASP A 125 9.26 -12.64 0.36
N ASP A 126 8.65 -12.12 -0.70
CA ASP A 126 9.25 -12.05 -2.03
C ASP A 126 10.51 -11.16 -2.02
N LEU A 127 10.46 -10.01 -1.36
CA LEU A 127 11.60 -9.09 -1.21
C LEU A 127 12.75 -9.75 -0.43
N ARG A 128 12.44 -10.44 0.67
CA ARG A 128 13.42 -11.22 1.46
C ARG A 128 14.09 -12.29 0.61
N SER A 129 13.30 -13.02 -0.18
CA SER A 129 13.80 -14.08 -1.06
C SER A 129 14.77 -13.52 -2.11
N ARG A 130 14.39 -12.42 -2.77
CA ARG A 130 15.27 -11.73 -3.73
C ARG A 130 16.55 -11.19 -3.09
N ALA A 131 16.48 -10.69 -1.86
CA ALA A 131 17.66 -10.23 -1.13
C ALA A 131 18.63 -11.37 -0.81
N ALA A 132 18.09 -12.53 -0.38
CA ALA A 132 18.89 -13.73 -0.15
C ALA A 132 19.55 -14.22 -1.45
N GLU A 133 18.81 -14.27 -2.55
CA GLU A 133 19.36 -14.64 -3.87
C GLU A 133 20.49 -13.72 -4.32
N ARG A 134 20.33 -12.40 -4.17
CA ARG A 134 21.39 -11.41 -4.47
C ARG A 134 22.66 -11.66 -3.63
N SER A 135 22.50 -11.97 -2.35
CA SER A 135 23.62 -12.29 -1.46
C SER A 135 24.38 -13.55 -1.92
N VAL A 136 23.66 -14.59 -2.31
CA VAL A 136 24.26 -15.84 -2.83
C VAL A 136 25.02 -15.60 -4.14
N VAL A 137 24.46 -14.80 -5.07
CA VAL A 137 25.13 -14.45 -6.33
C VAL A 137 26.40 -13.64 -6.07
N GLY A 138 26.37 -12.68 -5.15
CA GLY A 138 27.56 -11.91 -4.74
C GLY A 138 28.65 -12.81 -4.17
N CYS A 139 28.28 -13.73 -3.27
CA CYS A 139 29.19 -14.70 -2.66
C CYS A 139 29.85 -15.61 -3.71
N ARG A 140 29.08 -16.15 -4.67
CA ARG A 140 29.60 -16.97 -5.77
C ARG A 140 30.54 -16.18 -6.68
N ALA A 141 30.24 -14.93 -7.01
CA ALA A 141 31.10 -14.09 -7.83
C ALA A 141 32.44 -13.80 -7.14
N THR A 142 32.45 -13.58 -5.82
CA THR A 142 33.69 -13.42 -5.05
C THR A 142 34.54 -14.68 -5.03
N TYR A 143 33.94 -15.87 -4.92
CA TYR A 143 34.69 -17.12 -4.98
C TYR A 143 35.27 -17.41 -6.38
N ALA A 144 34.59 -17.02 -7.45
CA ALA A 144 35.04 -17.25 -8.82
C ALA A 144 36.22 -16.38 -9.27
N LEU A 145 36.45 -15.23 -8.63
CA LEU A 145 37.59 -14.34 -8.92
C LEU A 145 38.86 -14.68 -8.11
N ALA A 146 38.74 -15.59 -7.12
CA ALA A 146 39.82 -15.96 -6.21
C ALA A 146 40.55 -17.27 -6.59
N ALA A 147 40.24 -17.86 -7.76
CA ALA A 147 40.81 -19.10 -8.30
C ALA A 147 41.47 -18.84 -9.65
#